data_AF-A0A5C5WG47-F1
#
_entry.id   AF-A0A5C5WG47-F1
#
_cell.length_a   1.000
_cell.length_b   1.000
_cell.length_c   1.000
_cell.angle_alpha   90.00
_cell.angle_beta   90.00
_cell.angle_gamma   90.00
#
_symmetry.space_group_name_H-M   'P 1'
#
loop_
_entity.id
_entity.type
_entity.pdbx_description
1 polymer ?
#
loop_
_entity_poly.entity_id
_entity_poly.type
_entity_poly.pdbx_seq_one_letter_code
_entity_poly.pdbx_strand_id
1 'polypeptide(L)'
;MMMFRIWLSLGLLIVCVGQCHAQITASQVSSGTGSRSATLEEQLVNRLRASAEDQRNYLKYVVKQVELGKIDVKLVVGIERYALRRNPSLPFPFFERAFRYEASRRGLTVPPVRQFATAGASGGIRR
;
A
#
# COMPACT_ATOMS: atom_id res chain seq x y z
N MET A 1 -55.81 -27.95 -1.30
CA MET A 1 -56.44 -26.86 -0.51
C MET A 1 -55.29 -26.02 0.03
N MET A 2 -55.06 -24.73 -0.24
CA MET A 2 -55.72 -23.61 -0.93
C MET A 2 -54.52 -22.72 -1.36
N MET A 3 -54.26 -22.45 -2.64
CA MET A 3 -54.95 -21.52 -3.52
C MET A 3 -54.83 -20.05 -3.05
N PHE A 4 -53.91 -19.27 -3.63
CA PHE A 4 -54.16 -17.84 -3.92
C PHE A 4 -53.23 -17.36 -5.05
N ARG A 5 -53.80 -17.35 -6.26
CA ARG A 5 -53.28 -16.77 -7.50
C ARG A 5 -53.86 -15.36 -7.61
N ILE A 6 -53.03 -14.31 -7.63
CA ILE A 6 -53.40 -12.94 -8.04
C ILE A 6 -52.11 -12.35 -8.67
N TRP A 7 -51.89 -12.41 -10.00
CA TRP A 7 -52.39 -11.48 -11.03
C TRP A 7 -52.23 -10.00 -10.66
N LEU A 8 -51.11 -9.38 -11.05
CA LEU A 8 -51.15 -8.02 -11.57
C LEU A 8 -49.92 -7.71 -12.42
N SER A 9 -50.16 -7.74 -13.73
CA SER A 9 -49.33 -7.14 -14.77
C SER A 9 -49.05 -5.67 -14.44
N LEU A 10 -47.79 -5.26 -14.47
CA LEU A 10 -47.46 -3.84 -14.65
C LEU A 10 -46.22 -3.73 -15.53
N GLY A 11 -46.45 -3.20 -16.74
CA GLY A 11 -45.47 -3.11 -17.81
C GLY A 11 -44.26 -2.29 -17.39
N LEU A 12 -43.09 -2.91 -17.53
CA LEU A 12 -41.82 -2.21 -17.39
C LEU A 12 -41.45 -1.62 -18.75
N LEU A 13 -41.64 -0.32 -18.88
CA LEU A 13 -41.05 0.52 -19.91
C LEU A 13 -39.52 0.33 -19.89
N ILE A 14 -38.99 -0.37 -20.90
CA ILE A 14 -37.55 -0.46 -21.13
C ILE A 14 -37.10 0.87 -21.73
N VAL A 15 -36.51 1.68 -20.87
CA VAL A 15 -35.84 2.96 -21.18
C VAL A 15 -34.57 2.66 -21.97
N CYS A 16 -34.39 3.40 -23.08
CA CYS A 16 -33.17 3.45 -23.89
C CYS A 16 -31.93 3.64 -23.01
N VAL A 17 -31.07 2.63 -22.93
CA VAL A 17 -29.72 2.80 -22.39
C VAL A 17 -28.81 3.18 -23.56
N GLY A 18 -28.47 4.46 -23.66
CA GLY A 18 -27.43 4.94 -24.55
C GLY A 18 -26.13 4.22 -24.26
N GLN A 19 -25.57 3.53 -25.26
CA GLN A 19 -24.26 2.91 -25.16
C GLN A 19 -23.19 4.00 -25.16
N CYS A 20 -22.82 4.49 -23.99
CA CYS A 20 -21.59 5.26 -23.82
C CYS A 20 -20.41 4.29 -23.97
N HIS A 21 -19.78 4.26 -25.14
CA HIS A 21 -18.48 3.62 -25.33
C HIS A 21 -17.43 4.42 -24.54
N ALA A 22 -17.21 4.04 -23.28
CA ALA A 22 -16.05 4.48 -22.53
C ALA A 22 -14.82 3.81 -23.15
N GLN A 23 -14.10 4.53 -24.00
CA GLN A 23 -12.82 4.07 -24.52
C GLN A 23 -11.83 4.07 -23.35
N ILE A 24 -11.56 2.87 -22.83
CA ILE A 24 -10.52 2.65 -21.84
C ILE A 24 -9.19 2.81 -22.57
N THR A 25 -8.64 4.02 -22.55
CA THR A 25 -7.23 4.26 -22.87
C THR A 25 -6.42 3.46 -21.87
N ALA A 26 -5.87 2.32 -22.31
CA ALA A 26 -4.98 1.51 -21.50
C ALA A 26 -3.76 2.36 -21.13
N SER A 27 -3.63 2.73 -19.84
CA SER A 27 -2.42 3.37 -19.34
C SER A 27 -1.25 2.40 -19.49
N GLN A 28 -0.37 2.71 -20.42
CA GLN A 28 0.89 2.01 -20.64
C GLN A 28 1.79 2.30 -19.44
N VAL A 29 1.85 1.38 -18.47
CA VAL A 29 2.79 1.49 -17.36
C VAL A 29 4.15 1.03 -17.88
N SER A 30 5.00 2.00 -18.18
CA SER A 30 6.39 1.79 -18.59
C SER A 30 7.14 1.03 -17.49
N SER A 31 7.63 -0.16 -17.82
CA SER A 31 8.36 -1.09 -16.95
C SER A 31 9.79 -0.60 -16.69
N GLY A 32 9.92 0.49 -15.92
CA GLY A 32 11.17 0.90 -15.28
C GLY A 32 11.19 0.41 -13.84
N THR A 33 11.66 -0.82 -13.59
CA THR A 33 11.67 -1.43 -12.25
C THR A 33 12.44 -0.58 -11.21
N GLY A 34 13.52 0.09 -11.62
CA GLY A 34 14.30 0.97 -10.74
C GLY A 34 13.66 2.32 -10.43
N SER A 35 12.80 2.84 -11.31
CA SER A 35 12.10 4.11 -11.05
C SER A 35 10.96 3.89 -10.05
N ARG A 36 10.29 2.74 -10.12
CA ARG A 36 9.11 2.48 -9.29
C ARG A 36 9.45 2.34 -7.80
N SER A 37 10.56 1.71 -7.46
CA SER A 37 10.97 1.57 -6.06
C SER A 37 11.43 2.88 -5.44
N ALA A 38 12.24 3.65 -6.16
CA ALA A 38 12.62 5.01 -5.76
C ALA A 38 11.37 5.89 -5.52
N THR A 39 10.36 5.82 -6.40
CA THR A 39 9.11 6.57 -6.20
C THR A 39 8.30 6.08 -4.99
N LEU A 40 8.35 4.79 -4.66
CA LEU A 40 7.65 4.25 -3.50
C LEU A 40 8.31 4.69 -2.19
N GLU A 41 9.64 4.66 -2.12
CA GLU A 41 10.39 5.15 -0.96
C GLU A 41 10.04 6.61 -0.67
N GLU A 42 10.17 7.47 -1.68
CA GLU A 42 9.91 8.90 -1.54
C GLU A 42 8.45 9.17 -1.14
N GLN A 43 7.49 8.46 -1.73
CA GLN A 43 6.09 8.53 -1.33
C GLN A 43 5.91 8.19 0.16
N LEU A 44 6.49 7.09 0.63
CA LEU A 44 6.35 6.64 2.01
C LEU A 44 7.03 7.60 2.98
N VAL A 45 8.22 8.10 2.65
CA VAL A 45 8.95 9.06 3.49
C VAL A 45 8.11 10.32 3.68
N ASN A 46 7.56 10.87 2.60
CA ASN A 46 6.77 12.09 2.63
C ASN A 46 5.44 11.89 3.38
N ARG A 47 4.68 10.85 3.02
CA ARG A 47 3.33 10.64 3.57
C ARG A 47 3.35 10.15 5.02
N LEU A 48 4.35 9.36 5.40
CA LEU A 48 4.51 8.91 6.79
C LEU A 48 5.24 9.92 7.68
N ARG A 49 5.65 11.07 7.12
CA ARG A 49 6.40 12.12 7.83
C ARG A 49 7.68 11.56 8.47
N ALA A 50 8.37 10.67 7.77
CA ALA A 50 9.55 9.95 8.25
C ALA A 50 10.81 10.83 8.17
N SER A 51 10.94 11.78 9.11
CA SER A 51 12.04 12.76 9.12
C SER A 51 13.33 12.26 9.77
N ALA A 52 13.26 11.22 10.62
CA ALA A 52 14.44 10.65 11.25
C ALA A 52 15.18 9.69 10.29
N GLU A 53 16.50 9.62 10.40
CA GLU A 53 17.32 8.78 9.53
C GLU A 53 16.97 7.30 9.67
N ASP A 54 16.80 6.81 10.89
CA ASP A 54 16.42 5.43 11.18
C ASP A 54 15.09 5.04 10.52
N GLN A 55 14.15 6.00 10.48
CA GLN A 55 12.85 5.81 9.86
C GLN A 55 12.99 5.70 8.33
N ARG A 56 13.83 6.55 7.72
CA ARG A 56 14.14 6.45 6.28
C ARG A 56 14.84 5.14 5.97
N ASN A 57 15.81 4.73 6.78
CA ASN A 57 16.53 3.45 6.61
C ASN A 57 15.60 2.24 6.76
N TYR A 58 14.64 2.32 7.68
CA TYR A 58 13.57 1.32 7.80
C TYR A 58 12.72 1.27 6.52
N LEU A 59 12.30 2.41 5.97
CA LEU A 59 11.51 2.44 4.73
C LEU A 59 12.30 1.94 3.52
N LYS A 60 13.60 2.25 3.42
CA LYS A 60 14.50 1.65 2.42
C LYS A 60 14.50 0.13 2.51
N TYR A 61 14.60 -0.41 3.73
CA TYR A 61 14.50 -1.86 3.94
C TYR A 61 13.16 -2.42 3.49
N VAL A 62 12.05 -1.75 3.80
CA VAL A 62 10.69 -2.15 3.36
C VAL A 62 10.61 -2.21 1.83
N VAL A 63 11.06 -1.15 1.15
CA VAL A 63 11.07 -1.07 -0.32
C VAL A 63 11.92 -2.19 -0.92
N LYS A 64 13.09 -2.47 -0.33
CA LYS A 64 13.93 -3.60 -0.75
C LYS A 64 13.21 -4.94 -0.62
N GLN A 65 12.41 -5.16 0.43
CA GLN A 65 11.61 -6.40 0.53
C GLN A 65 10.53 -6.48 -0.55
N VAL A 66 9.99 -5.34 -0.99
CA VAL A 66 9.03 -5.26 -2.11
C VAL A 66 9.71 -5.55 -3.44
N GLU A 67 10.88 -4.99 -3.69
CA GLU A 67 11.69 -5.27 -4.89
C GLU A 67 12.06 -6.75 -4.98
N LEU A 68 12.37 -7.38 -3.85
CA LEU A 68 12.65 -8.81 -3.76
C LEU A 68 11.39 -9.70 -3.88
N GLY A 69 10.19 -9.12 -4.04
CA GLY A 69 8.93 -9.84 -4.16
C GLY A 69 8.47 -10.53 -2.87
N LYS A 70 9.14 -10.28 -1.74
CA LYS A 70 8.80 -10.87 -0.43
C LYS A 70 7.56 -10.21 0.17
N ILE A 71 7.32 -8.95 -0.19
CA ILE A 71 6.15 -8.18 0.20
C ILE A 71 5.49 -7.59 -1.04
N ASP A 72 4.17 -7.72 -1.17
CA ASP A 72 3.42 -7.04 -2.23
C ASP A 72 3.37 -5.53 -1.95
N VAL A 73 3.66 -4.72 -2.98
CA VAL A 73 3.49 -3.26 -2.94
C VAL A 73 2.09 -2.85 -2.50
N LYS A 74 1.04 -3.59 -2.88
CA LYS A 74 -0.35 -3.31 -2.49
C LYS A 74 -0.55 -3.40 -0.99
N LEU A 75 0.15 -4.33 -0.33
CA LEU A 75 0.10 -4.46 1.13
C LEU A 75 0.71 -3.22 1.79
N VAL A 76 1.88 -2.78 1.32
CA VAL A 76 2.56 -1.60 1.87
C VAL A 76 1.70 -0.35 1.75
N VAL A 77 1.12 -0.12 0.56
CA VAL A 77 0.20 1.01 0.32
C VAL A 77 -1.08 0.89 1.17
N GLY A 78 -1.60 -0.32 1.39
CA GLY A 78 -2.74 -0.55 2.28
C GLY A 78 -2.44 -0.17 3.73
N ILE A 79 -1.28 -0.58 4.24
CA ILE A 79 -0.83 -0.28 5.59
C ILE A 79 -0.53 1.21 5.77
N GLU A 80 0.06 1.85 4.75
CA GLU A 80 0.26 3.30 4.71
C GLU A 80 -1.07 4.05 4.88
N ARG A 81 -2.09 3.70 4.08
CA ARG A 81 -3.43 4.30 4.20
C ARG A 81 -4.06 4.05 5.56
N TYR A 82 -3.90 2.86 6.11
CA TYR A 82 -4.36 2.55 7.47
C TYR A 82 -3.69 3.46 8.51
N ALA A 83 -2.37 3.63 8.44
CA ALA A 83 -1.62 4.46 9.37
C ALA A 83 -2.07 5.93 9.32
N LEU A 84 -2.24 6.46 8.10
CA LEU A 84 -2.76 7.82 7.88
C LEU A 84 -4.18 8.01 8.44
N ARG A 85 -5.07 7.04 8.23
CA ARG A 85 -6.44 7.07 8.79
C ARG A 85 -6.45 6.97 10.31
N ARG A 86 -5.51 6.22 10.89
CA ARG A 86 -5.46 5.98 12.33
C ARG A 86 -4.94 7.19 13.10
N ASN A 87 -3.87 7.81 12.63
CA ASN A 87 -3.35 9.04 13.20
C ASN A 87 -2.56 9.81 12.14
N PRO A 88 -3.14 10.83 11.50
CA PRO A 88 -2.46 11.60 10.46
C PRO A 88 -1.32 12.47 11.01
N SER A 89 -1.35 12.85 12.30
CA SER A 89 -0.30 13.66 12.90
C SER A 89 0.98 12.86 13.13
N LEU A 90 0.83 11.58 13.52
CA LEU A 90 1.94 10.66 13.80
C LEU A 90 1.68 9.28 13.16
N PRO A 91 1.75 9.17 11.83
CA PRO A 91 1.37 7.94 11.13
C PRO A 91 2.43 6.83 11.22
N PHE A 92 3.71 7.21 11.23
CA PHE A 92 4.82 6.26 11.14
C PHE A 92 4.81 5.12 12.19
N PRO A 93 4.59 5.37 13.51
CA PRO A 93 4.55 4.29 14.50
C PRO A 93 3.39 3.31 14.32
N PHE A 94 2.30 3.71 13.66
CA PHE A 94 1.20 2.81 13.30
C PHE A 94 1.55 1.98 12.07
N PHE A 95 2.22 2.59 11.09
CA PHE A 95 2.75 1.90 9.94
C PHE A 95 3.76 0.82 10.36
N GLU A 96 4.76 1.15 11.20
CA GLU A 96 5.77 0.20 11.67
C GLU A 96 5.13 -1.03 12.32
N ARG A 97 4.23 -0.81 13.29
CA ARG A 97 3.57 -1.89 14.02
C ARG A 97 2.75 -2.79 13.09
N ALA A 98 1.94 -2.20 12.21
CA ALA A 98 1.11 -2.95 11.28
C ALA A 98 1.96 -3.70 10.25
N PHE A 99 3.02 -3.09 9.74
CA PHE A 99 3.93 -3.74 8.81
C PHE A 99 4.67 -4.91 9.44
N ARG A 100 5.20 -4.75 10.65
CA ARG A 100 5.87 -5.85 11.38
C ARG A 100 4.92 -7.02 11.61
N TYR A 101 3.68 -6.73 11.99
CA TYR A 101 2.65 -7.76 12.15
C TYR A 101 2.36 -8.48 10.83
N GLU A 102 2.08 -7.76 9.75
CA GLU A 102 1.78 -8.34 8.45
C GLU A 102 2.98 -9.10 7.84
N ALA A 103 4.20 -8.63 8.04
CA ALA A 103 5.42 -9.30 7.59
C ALA A 103 5.64 -10.61 8.36
N SER A 104 5.43 -10.61 9.68
CA SER A 104 5.57 -11.81 10.51
C SER A 104 4.60 -12.93 10.10
N ARG A 105 3.37 -12.58 9.69
CA ARG A 105 2.39 -13.53 9.14
C ARG A 105 2.84 -14.20 7.84
N ARG A 106 3.80 -13.61 7.14
CA ARG A 106 4.39 -14.11 5.89
C ARG A 106 5.78 -14.75 6.12
N GLY A 107 6.15 -14.98 7.38
CA GLY A 107 7.44 -15.57 7.75
C GLY A 107 8.63 -14.61 7.64
N LEU A 108 8.38 -13.30 7.49
CA LEU A 108 9.44 -12.29 7.40
C LEU A 108 9.61 -11.61 8.75
N THR A 109 10.77 -11.80 9.36
CA THR A 109 11.14 -11.08 10.58
C THR A 109 11.63 -9.68 10.21
N VAL A 110 10.87 -8.67 10.63
CA VAL A 110 11.23 -7.26 10.39
C VAL A 110 11.73 -6.64 11.70
N PRO A 111 13.00 -6.21 11.75
CA PRO A 111 13.56 -5.57 12.93
C PRO A 111 12.84 -4.24 13.22
N PRO A 112 12.72 -3.82 14.48
CA PRO A 112 12.16 -2.52 14.84
C PRO A 112 13.02 -1.36 14.34
N VAL A 113 12.41 -0.20 14.12
CA VAL A 113 13.06 1.00 13.55
C VAL A 113 14.31 1.42 14.32
N ARG A 114 14.30 1.28 15.65
CA ARG A 114 15.43 1.63 16.53
C ARG A 114 16.73 0.87 16.18
N GLN A 115 16.63 -0.32 15.57
CA GLN A 115 17.82 -1.09 15.17
C GLN A 115 18.46 -0.57 13.88
N PHE A 116 17.77 0.28 13.13
CA PHE A 116 18.30 0.90 11.91
C PHE A 116 19.18 2.13 12.19
N ALA A 117 19.19 2.63 13.44
CA ALA A 117 20.10 3.70 13.87
C ALA A 117 21.57 3.29 13.77
N THR A 118 21.88 2.07 14.18
CA THR A 118 23.25 1.56 14.23
C THR A 118 23.79 1.19 12.85
N ALA A 119 22.90 0.80 11.91
CA ALA A 119 23.30 0.36 10.58
C ALA A 119 23.88 1.50 9.71
N GLY A 120 23.43 2.74 9.91
CA GLY A 120 23.98 3.93 9.23
C GLY A 120 25.37 4.34 9.74
N ALA A 121 25.67 4.07 11.02
CA ALA A 121 26.95 4.44 11.63
C ALA A 121 28.15 3.58 11.19
N SER A 122 27.90 2.41 10.60
CA SER A 122 28.97 1.48 10.17
C SER A 122 29.55 1.77 8.77
N GLY A 123 29.15 2.87 8.11
CA GLY A 123 29.64 3.26 6.78
C GLY A 123 30.78 4.29 6.79
N GLY A 124 31.22 4.74 7.97
CA GLY A 124 32.06 5.93 8.11
C GLY A 124 33.44 5.72 8.73
N ILE A 125 34.17 4.63 8.45
CA ILE A 125 35.62 4.56 8.78
C ILE A 125 36.35 3.73 7.71
N ARG A 126 37.07 4.43 6.83
CA ARG A 126 38.38 4.11 6.21
C ARG A 126 38.48 4.78 4.83
N ARG A 127 39.02 6.00 4.80
CA ARG A 127 40.15 6.41 3.95
C ARG A 127 40.79 7.64 4.55
#